data_AF-R5QKN9-F1
#
_entry.id   AF-R5QKN9-F1
#
_cell.length_a   1.000
_cell.length_b   1.000
_cell.length_c   1.000
_cell.angle_alpha   90.00
_cell.angle_beta   90.00
_cell.angle_gamma   90.00
#
_symmetry.space_group_name_H-M   'P 1'
#
loop_
_entity.id
_entity.type
_entity.pdbx_description
1 polymer ?
#
loop_
_entity_poly.entity_id
_entity_poly.type
_entity_poly.pdbx_seq_one_letter_code
_entity_poly.pdbx_strand_id
1 'polypeptide(L)'
;MQNKLISVIMAICLLCSMYYLARTAVIYTMQQEKRGEQPVIVLDAGHGGEDPGKIGINGALEKDVNLQITMRLARLLQQNGYHVILTRNEDKGLYTGNQGSKKVEDLKNRIALIESSGAALAVSIHQNSYSAEGVCGAQVFYYETSEAGKEAAQIMQQELIRGVDPDNKRMSYRASKKDVVIFL
;
A
#
# COMPACT_ATOMS: atom_id res chain seq x y z
N MET A 1 42.65 -34.76 -36.74
CA MET A 1 42.57 -33.53 -35.91
C MET A 1 41.16 -32.94 -35.88
N GLN A 2 40.46 -32.86 -37.01
CA GLN A 2 39.11 -32.29 -37.13
C GLN A 2 38.07 -32.86 -36.14
N ASN A 3 38.01 -34.18 -35.96
CA ASN A 3 37.04 -34.81 -35.04
C ASN A 3 37.28 -34.46 -33.57
N LYS A 4 38.54 -34.25 -33.16
CA LYS A 4 38.89 -33.81 -31.79
C LYS A 4 38.50 -32.35 -31.56
N LEU A 5 38.64 -31.50 -32.57
CA LEU A 5 38.25 -30.09 -32.49
C LEU A 5 36.73 -29.95 -32.35
N ILE A 6 35.96 -30.73 -33.11
CA ILE A 6 34.49 -30.74 -33.03
C ILE A 6 34.02 -31.21 -31.65
N SER A 7 34.63 -32.25 -31.08
CA SER A 7 34.26 -32.75 -29.74
C SER A 7 34.58 -31.74 -28.63
N VAL A 8 35.68 -31.00 -28.75
CA VAL A 8 36.01 -29.92 -27.79
C VAL A 8 34.99 -28.77 -27.88
N ILE A 9 34.60 -28.34 -29.08
CA ILE A 9 33.59 -27.27 -29.26
C ILE A 9 32.24 -27.72 -28.70
N MET A 10 31.82 -28.95 -28.96
CA MET A 10 30.58 -29.49 -28.40
C MET A 10 30.61 -29.54 -26.86
N ALA A 11 31.73 -29.94 -26.26
CA ALA A 11 31.88 -29.97 -24.81
C ALA A 11 31.77 -28.56 -24.20
N ILE A 12 32.38 -27.55 -24.83
CA ILE A 12 32.28 -26.15 -24.39
C ILE A 12 30.84 -25.64 -24.50
N CYS A 13 30.16 -25.88 -25.63
CA CYS A 13 28.76 -25.48 -25.80
C CYS A 13 27.84 -26.11 -24.74
N LEU A 14 28.09 -27.38 -24.41
CA LEU A 14 27.32 -28.11 -23.41
C LEU A 14 27.58 -27.60 -21.99
N LEU A 15 28.83 -27.26 -21.66
CA LEU A 15 29.17 -26.61 -20.39
C LEU A 15 28.57 -25.21 -20.28
N CYS A 16 28.61 -24.41 -21.34
CA CYS A 16 27.99 -23.08 -21.36
C CYS A 16 26.46 -23.15 -21.23
N SER A 17 25.81 -24.11 -21.90
CA SER A 17 24.36 -24.28 -21.79
C SER A 17 23.95 -24.77 -20.41
N MET A 18 24.70 -25.71 -19.81
CA MET A 18 24.49 -26.14 -18.43
C MET A 18 24.70 -24.99 -17.44
N TYR A 19 25.75 -24.18 -17.62
CA TYR A 19 25.97 -23.00 -16.79
C TYR A 19 24.82 -21.99 -16.90
N TYR A 20 24.35 -21.72 -18.12
CA TYR A 20 23.21 -20.84 -18.36
C TYR A 20 21.94 -21.36 -17.69
N LEU A 21 21.60 -22.64 -17.91
CA LEU A 21 20.45 -23.30 -17.28
C LEU A 21 20.54 -23.25 -15.75
N ALA A 22 21.68 -23.60 -15.17
CA ALA A 22 21.88 -23.56 -13.72
C ALA A 22 21.70 -22.15 -13.15
N ARG A 23 22.24 -21.12 -13.81
CA ARG A 23 22.08 -19.71 -13.41
C ARG A 23 20.62 -19.28 -13.48
N THR A 24 19.93 -19.59 -14.57
CA THR A 24 18.51 -19.25 -14.71
C THR A 24 17.64 -19.96 -13.68
N ALA A 25 17.90 -21.25 -13.41
CA ALA A 25 17.19 -22.01 -12.39
C ALA A 25 17.37 -21.39 -11.00
N VAL A 26 18.60 -21.01 -10.61
CA VAL A 26 18.86 -20.31 -9.35
C VAL A 26 18.10 -18.98 -9.25
N ILE A 27 18.09 -18.18 -10.31
CA ILE A 27 17.34 -16.91 -10.33
C ILE A 27 15.83 -17.17 -10.17
N TYR A 28 15.30 -18.19 -10.86
CA TYR A 28 13.90 -18.58 -10.77
C TYR A 28 13.51 -19.06 -9.37
N THR A 29 14.33 -19.91 -8.73
CA THR A 29 14.05 -20.41 -7.37
C THR A 29 14.15 -19.29 -6.33
N MET A 30 15.15 -18.41 -6.43
CA MET A 30 15.28 -17.26 -5.52
C MET A 30 14.12 -16.27 -5.67
N GLN A 31 13.61 -16.08 -6.89
CA GLN A 31 12.45 -15.22 -7.13
C GLN A 31 11.15 -15.83 -6.59
N GLN A 32 11.02 -17.16 -6.62
CA GLN A 32 9.89 -17.88 -6.03
C GLN A 32 9.91 -17.82 -4.49
N GLU A 33 11.05 -18.08 -3.85
CA GLU A 33 11.17 -17.95 -2.39
C GLU A 33 10.86 -16.53 -1.91
N LYS A 34 11.42 -15.50 -2.57
CA LYS A 34 11.09 -14.10 -2.25
C LYS A 34 9.60 -13.79 -2.35
N ARG A 35 8.86 -14.44 -3.25
CA ARG A 35 7.43 -14.16 -3.43
C ARG A 35 6.56 -14.74 -2.32
N GLY A 36 7.03 -15.78 -1.63
CA GLY A 36 6.36 -16.38 -0.46
C GLY A 36 6.57 -15.62 0.86
N GLU A 37 7.54 -14.69 0.92
CA GLU A 37 7.91 -13.96 2.14
C GLU A 37 7.61 -12.45 2.10
N GLN A 38 7.08 -11.93 0.99
CA GLN A 38 6.84 -10.49 0.83
C GLN A 38 5.71 -10.01 1.76
N PRO A 39 5.96 -9.03 2.65
CA PRO A 39 4.92 -8.48 3.51
C PRO A 39 3.77 -7.91 2.68
N VAL A 40 2.54 -8.31 3.01
CA VAL A 40 1.34 -7.77 2.38
C VAL A 40 1.04 -6.40 2.97
N ILE A 41 0.87 -5.40 2.11
CA ILE A 41 0.44 -4.05 2.49
C ILE A 41 -0.96 -3.82 1.94
N VAL A 42 -1.92 -3.52 2.79
CA VAL A 42 -3.25 -3.06 2.36
C VAL A 42 -3.25 -1.55 2.32
N LEU A 43 -3.66 -0.98 1.19
CA LEU A 43 -3.97 0.45 1.09
C LEU A 43 -5.48 0.63 0.98
N ASP A 44 -6.03 1.41 1.89
CA ASP A 44 -7.43 1.77 1.92
C ASP A 44 -7.64 3.20 1.41
N ALA A 45 -8.30 3.34 0.26
CA ALA A 45 -8.71 4.67 -0.23
C ALA A 45 -10.04 5.04 0.42
N GLY A 46 -10.02 5.88 1.46
CA GLY A 46 -11.21 6.28 2.21
C GLY A 46 -12.34 6.81 1.33
N HIS A 47 -13.58 6.59 1.76
CA HIS A 47 -14.82 6.95 1.03
C HIS A 47 -14.92 6.28 -0.36
N GLY A 48 -15.76 6.80 -1.26
CA GLY A 48 -15.94 6.28 -2.62
C GLY A 48 -17.40 6.02 -2.98
N GLY A 49 -17.67 6.00 -4.29
CA GLY A 49 -19.03 5.85 -4.80
C GLY A 49 -19.92 7.00 -4.34
N GLU A 50 -21.00 6.67 -3.62
CA GLU A 50 -21.96 7.64 -3.09
C GLU A 50 -21.47 8.42 -1.86
N ASP A 51 -20.39 7.99 -1.19
CA ASP A 51 -19.78 8.77 -0.10
C ASP A 51 -18.67 9.67 -0.67
N PRO A 52 -18.89 11.00 -0.82
CA PRO A 52 -17.86 11.91 -1.30
C PRO A 52 -16.77 12.19 -0.25
N GLY A 53 -17.00 11.83 1.01
CA GLY A 53 -16.23 12.37 2.14
C GLY A 53 -16.46 13.87 2.29
N LYS A 54 -15.45 14.59 2.74
CA LYS A 54 -15.47 16.05 2.80
C LYS A 54 -15.33 16.66 1.40
N ILE A 55 -16.05 17.75 1.17
CA ILE A 55 -15.88 18.62 0.01
C ILE A 55 -15.00 19.80 0.42
N GLY A 56 -13.87 19.97 -0.27
CA GLY A 56 -12.95 21.09 -0.07
C GLY A 56 -13.54 22.41 -0.55
N ILE A 57 -12.93 23.53 -0.14
CA ILE A 57 -13.38 24.89 -0.49
C ILE A 57 -13.41 25.15 -2.01
N ASN A 58 -12.60 24.41 -2.78
CA ASN A 58 -12.49 24.46 -4.22
C ASN A 58 -13.39 23.42 -4.93
N GLY A 59 -14.26 22.72 -4.19
CA GLY A 59 -15.12 21.67 -4.72
C GLY A 59 -14.43 20.30 -4.88
N ALA A 60 -13.17 20.16 -4.48
CA ALA A 60 -12.49 18.87 -4.52
C ALA A 60 -13.17 17.86 -3.57
N LEU A 61 -13.42 16.65 -4.06
CA LEU A 61 -14.01 15.58 -3.27
C LEU A 61 -12.89 14.77 -2.60
N GLU A 62 -12.99 14.58 -1.29
CA GLU A 62 -12.04 13.78 -0.52
C GLU A 62 -11.83 12.38 -1.13
N LYS A 63 -12.91 11.72 -1.56
CA LYS A 63 -12.82 10.39 -2.18
C LYS A 63 -11.90 10.33 -3.42
N ASP A 64 -11.85 11.41 -4.20
CA ASP A 64 -11.07 11.47 -5.44
C ASP A 64 -9.60 11.72 -5.14
N VAL A 65 -9.33 12.60 -4.18
CA VAL A 65 -7.97 12.87 -3.68
C VAL A 65 -7.38 11.60 -3.05
N ASN A 66 -8.15 10.93 -2.19
CA ASN A 66 -7.75 9.67 -1.55
C ASN A 66 -7.40 8.60 -2.60
N LEU A 67 -8.26 8.41 -3.61
CA LEU A 67 -8.01 7.43 -4.68
C LEU A 67 -6.72 7.73 -5.45
N GLN A 68 -6.49 8.99 -5.80
CA GLN A 68 -5.30 9.39 -6.56
C GLN A 68 -4.01 9.14 -5.77
N ILE A 69 -4.00 9.46 -4.47
CA ILE A 69 -2.84 9.20 -3.59
C ILE A 69 -2.63 7.70 -3.46
N THR A 70 -3.68 6.94 -3.15
CA THR A 70 -3.63 5.48 -2.99
C THR A 70 -3.06 4.80 -4.24
N MET A 71 -3.52 5.17 -5.44
CA MET A 71 -3.05 4.56 -6.69
C MET A 71 -1.58 4.90 -6.99
N ARG A 72 -1.11 6.11 -6.64
CA ARG A 72 0.30 6.49 -6.76
C ARG A 72 1.17 5.70 -5.77
N LEU A 73 0.74 5.62 -4.52
CA LEU A 73 1.44 4.86 -3.48
C LEU A 73 1.51 3.37 -3.82
N ALA A 74 0.40 2.80 -4.28
CA ALA A 74 0.33 1.40 -4.71
C ALA A 74 1.37 1.09 -5.80
N ARG A 75 1.45 1.94 -6.83
CA ARG A 75 2.42 1.79 -7.91
C ARG A 75 3.85 1.83 -7.38
N LEU A 76 4.18 2.78 -6.51
CA LEU A 76 5.52 2.90 -5.94
C LEU A 76 5.88 1.68 -5.07
N LEU A 77 4.97 1.22 -4.22
CA LEU A 77 5.19 0.03 -3.39
C LEU A 77 5.36 -1.23 -4.25
N GLN A 78 4.51 -1.44 -5.25
CA GLN A 78 4.61 -2.56 -6.19
C GLN A 78 5.93 -2.53 -6.98
N GLN A 79 6.39 -1.35 -7.41
CA GLN A 79 7.69 -1.18 -8.07
C GLN A 79 8.87 -1.53 -7.15
N ASN A 80 8.72 -1.36 -5.83
CA ASN A 80 9.70 -1.77 -4.83
C ASN A 80 9.54 -3.24 -4.38
N GLY A 81 8.66 -4.00 -5.03
CA GLY A 81 8.50 -5.44 -4.86
C GLY A 81 7.38 -5.87 -3.91
N TYR A 82 6.78 -4.94 -3.16
CA TYR A 82 5.75 -5.25 -2.16
C TYR A 82 4.47 -5.81 -2.79
N HIS A 83 3.84 -6.76 -2.09
CA HIS A 83 2.48 -7.20 -2.42
C HIS A 83 1.47 -6.20 -1.87
N VAL A 84 0.76 -5.49 -2.77
CA VAL A 84 -0.21 -4.46 -2.39
C VAL A 84 -1.63 -4.91 -2.71
N ILE A 85 -2.51 -4.84 -1.71
CA ILE A 85 -3.95 -5.05 -1.85
C ILE A 85 -4.64 -3.70 -1.68
N LEU A 86 -5.62 -3.41 -2.53
CA LEU A 86 -6.39 -2.16 -2.47
C LEU A 86 -7.82 -2.46 -2.03
N THR A 87 -8.38 -1.66 -1.13
CA THR A 87 -9.81 -1.75 -0.82
C THR A 87 -10.67 -1.28 -2.00
N ARG A 88 -10.18 -0.33 -2.79
CA ARG A 88 -10.75 0.06 -4.09
C ARG A 88 -9.68 0.66 -5.01
N ASN A 89 -9.88 0.52 -6.32
CA ASN A 89 -9.04 1.07 -7.37
C ASN A 89 -9.81 1.98 -8.36
N GLU A 90 -11.10 2.19 -8.09
CA GLU A 90 -12.02 3.02 -8.86
C GLU A 90 -12.98 3.77 -7.92
N ASP A 91 -13.83 4.64 -8.46
CA ASP A 91 -14.83 5.37 -7.69
C ASP A 91 -16.06 4.50 -7.38
N LYS A 92 -15.84 3.46 -6.57
CA LYS A 92 -16.88 2.57 -6.04
C LYS A 92 -16.63 2.29 -4.57
N GLY A 93 -17.68 2.18 -3.79
CA GLY A 93 -17.59 1.59 -2.44
C GLY A 93 -17.67 0.07 -2.49
N LEU A 94 -17.22 -0.57 -1.41
CA LEU A 94 -17.33 -2.01 -1.16
C LEU A 94 -18.69 -2.34 -0.56
N TYR A 95 -19.77 -2.14 -1.31
CA TYR A 95 -21.13 -2.49 -0.89
C TYR A 95 -21.93 -3.08 -2.05
N THR A 96 -22.91 -3.92 -1.73
CA THR A 96 -23.76 -4.59 -2.72
C THR A 96 -25.11 -3.90 -2.92
N GLY A 97 -25.47 -2.94 -2.05
CA GLY A 97 -26.66 -2.10 -2.20
C GLY A 97 -27.99 -2.80 -1.86
N ASN A 98 -27.93 -4.05 -1.37
CA ASN A 98 -29.11 -4.88 -1.25
C ASN A 98 -29.89 -4.66 0.06
N GLN A 99 -29.26 -4.32 1.19
CA GLN A 99 -29.94 -4.00 2.47
C GLN A 99 -29.06 -3.17 3.43
N GLY A 100 -29.65 -2.21 4.15
CA GLY A 100 -29.00 -1.44 5.21
C GLY A 100 -28.27 -0.16 4.76
N SER A 101 -27.50 0.44 5.66
CA SER A 101 -26.68 1.62 5.35
C SER A 101 -25.46 1.20 4.54
N LYS A 102 -25.40 1.61 3.26
CA LYS A 102 -24.25 1.37 2.36
C LYS A 102 -22.91 1.75 2.99
N LYS A 103 -22.88 2.84 3.75
CA LYS A 103 -21.67 3.32 4.46
C LYS A 103 -21.21 2.34 5.55
N VAL A 104 -22.15 1.73 6.27
CA VAL A 104 -21.84 0.73 7.29
C VAL A 104 -21.38 -0.57 6.64
N GLU A 105 -22.02 -0.98 5.54
CA GLU A 105 -21.61 -2.14 4.75
C GLU A 105 -20.20 -1.96 4.19
N ASP A 106 -19.92 -0.80 3.58
CA ASP A 106 -18.62 -0.39 3.04
C ASP A 106 -17.50 -0.51 4.09
N LEU A 107 -17.69 0.10 5.26
CA LEU A 107 -16.71 0.04 6.34
C LEU A 107 -16.48 -1.39 6.82
N LYS A 108 -17.54 -2.18 6.99
CA LYS A 108 -17.41 -3.59 7.41
C LYS A 108 -16.64 -4.42 6.38
N ASN A 109 -16.91 -4.22 5.10
CA ASN A 109 -16.23 -4.95 4.04
C ASN A 109 -14.76 -4.55 3.91
N ARG A 110 -14.40 -3.27 4.14
CA ARG A 110 -13.00 -2.83 4.23
C ARG A 110 -12.27 -3.50 5.38
N ILE A 111 -12.86 -3.49 6.58
CA ILE A 111 -12.28 -4.15 7.77
C ILE A 111 -12.10 -5.64 7.50
N ALA A 112 -13.12 -6.32 6.98
CA ALA A 112 -13.05 -7.75 6.67
C ALA A 112 -11.95 -8.06 5.64
N LEU A 113 -11.78 -7.24 4.62
CA LEU A 113 -10.70 -7.36 3.63
C LEU A 113 -9.33 -7.18 4.29
N ILE A 114 -9.15 -6.15 5.12
CA ILE A 114 -7.90 -5.92 5.85
C ILE A 114 -7.58 -7.12 6.76
N GLU A 115 -8.53 -7.56 7.58
CA GLU A 115 -8.32 -8.65 8.55
C GLU A 115 -8.08 -10.01 7.87
N SER A 116 -8.72 -10.29 6.72
CA SER A 116 -8.55 -11.55 5.99
C SER A 116 -7.33 -11.58 5.06
N SER A 117 -6.72 -10.43 4.78
CA SER A 117 -5.59 -10.32 3.84
C SER A 117 -4.25 -10.85 4.38
N GLY A 118 -4.12 -11.03 5.70
CA GLY A 118 -2.82 -11.30 6.33
C GLY A 118 -1.85 -10.12 6.23
N ALA A 119 -2.36 -8.88 6.12
CA ALA A 119 -1.54 -7.68 6.00
C ALA A 119 -0.56 -7.52 7.17
N ALA A 120 0.70 -7.23 6.83
CA ALA A 120 1.70 -6.76 7.79
C ALA A 120 1.46 -5.29 8.18
N LEU A 121 0.86 -4.51 7.26
CA LEU A 121 0.52 -3.11 7.45
C LEU A 121 -0.73 -2.77 6.65
N ALA A 122 -1.67 -2.06 7.27
CA ALA A 122 -2.79 -1.43 6.60
C ALA A 122 -2.66 0.08 6.73
N VAL A 123 -2.84 0.80 5.62
CA VAL A 123 -2.77 2.27 5.58
C VAL A 123 -4.04 2.79 4.94
N SER A 124 -4.89 3.45 5.74
CA SER A 124 -6.06 4.16 5.23
C SER A 124 -5.72 5.62 4.96
N ILE A 125 -6.11 6.13 3.79
CA ILE A 125 -5.82 7.49 3.33
C ILE A 125 -7.10 8.30 3.34
N HIS A 126 -7.08 9.41 4.08
CA HIS A 126 -8.17 10.36 4.27
C HIS A 126 -7.68 11.81 4.17
N GLN A 127 -8.63 12.74 4.01
CA GLN A 127 -8.35 14.18 4.09
C GLN A 127 -8.97 14.73 5.36
N ASN A 128 -8.22 15.54 6.11
CA ASN A 128 -8.77 16.15 7.31
C ASN A 128 -9.68 17.33 6.97
N SER A 129 -10.55 17.71 7.91
CA SER A 129 -11.37 18.91 7.77
C SER A 129 -11.57 19.61 9.10
N TYR A 130 -11.19 20.88 9.13
CA TYR A 130 -11.39 21.77 10.27
C TYR A 130 -12.10 23.05 9.80
N SER A 131 -12.88 23.65 10.70
CA SER A 131 -13.51 24.95 10.45
C SER A 131 -12.56 26.14 10.65
N ALA A 132 -11.48 25.95 11.40
CA ALA A 132 -10.49 26.99 11.68
C ALA A 132 -9.38 26.99 10.61
N GLU A 133 -9.19 28.13 9.94
CA GLU A 133 -8.25 28.28 8.81
C GLU A 133 -6.77 28.05 9.17
N GLY A 134 -6.40 28.23 10.44
CA GLY A 134 -5.02 28.00 10.90
C GLY A 134 -4.65 26.53 11.11
N VAL A 135 -5.61 25.60 10.98
CA VAL A 135 -5.41 24.18 11.29
C VAL A 135 -5.11 23.42 10.00
N CYS A 136 -3.82 23.18 9.72
CA CYS A 136 -3.33 22.51 8.52
C CYS A 136 -2.25 21.46 8.86
N GLY A 137 -1.74 20.76 7.83
CA GLY A 137 -0.66 19.80 7.93
C GLY A 137 -1.13 18.36 8.14
N ALA A 138 -0.41 17.42 7.51
CA ALA A 138 -0.69 15.99 7.60
C ALA A 138 -0.54 15.44 9.02
N GLN A 139 -1.37 14.47 9.37
CA GLN A 139 -1.37 13.79 10.65
C GLN A 139 -1.64 12.30 10.49
N VAL A 140 -0.77 11.47 11.07
CA VAL A 140 -0.91 10.01 11.05
C VAL A 140 -1.52 9.53 12.37
N PHE A 141 -2.55 8.71 12.27
CA PHE A 141 -3.26 8.11 13.39
C PHE A 141 -2.88 6.64 13.51
N TYR A 142 -2.88 6.10 14.72
CA TYR A 142 -2.65 4.68 14.96
C TYR A 142 -3.57 4.17 16.07
N TYR A 143 -3.83 2.87 16.08
CA TYR A 143 -4.68 2.25 17.09
C TYR A 143 -4.00 2.18 18.45
N GLU A 144 -4.71 2.57 19.50
CA GLU A 144 -4.16 2.76 20.84
C GLU A 144 -3.43 1.56 21.46
N THR A 145 -3.82 0.34 21.10
CA THR A 145 -3.20 -0.90 21.62
C THR A 145 -2.16 -1.50 20.67
N SER A 146 -1.89 -0.87 19.53
CA SER A 146 -0.93 -1.35 18.54
C SER A 146 0.43 -0.64 18.68
N GLU A 147 1.38 -1.28 19.36
CA GLU A 147 2.75 -0.74 19.45
C GLU A 147 3.44 -0.70 18.08
N ALA A 148 3.29 -1.74 17.25
CA ALA A 148 3.82 -1.72 15.88
C ALA A 148 3.17 -0.62 15.02
N GLY A 149 1.86 -0.39 15.17
CA GLY A 149 1.16 0.69 14.49
C GLY A 149 1.62 2.07 14.94
N LYS A 150 1.94 2.23 16.23
CA LYS A 150 2.53 3.46 16.78
C LYS A 150 3.89 3.75 16.19
N GLU A 151 4.78 2.76 16.14
CA GLU A 151 6.11 2.91 15.53
C GLU A 151 6.00 3.29 14.05
N ALA A 152 5.15 2.59 13.29
CA ALA A 152 4.90 2.90 11.89
C ALA A 152 4.36 4.33 11.70
N ALA A 153 3.40 4.75 12.53
CA ALA A 153 2.83 6.09 12.45
C ALA A 153 3.83 7.19 12.81
N GLN A 154 4.73 6.95 13.76
CA GLN A 154 5.80 7.89 14.09
C GLN A 154 6.78 8.06 12.93
N ILE A 155 7.19 6.96 12.28
CA ILE A 155 8.06 7.01 11.10
C ILE A 155 7.36 7.75 9.96
N MET A 156 6.11 7.41 9.65
CA MET A 156 5.35 8.07 8.60
C MET A 156 5.17 9.57 8.87
N GLN A 157 4.83 9.97 10.11
CA GLN A 157 4.69 11.37 10.47
C GLN A 157 6.01 12.13 10.28
N GLN A 158 7.13 11.56 10.71
CA GLN A 158 8.46 12.17 10.53
C GLN A 158 8.80 12.35 9.06
N GLU A 159 8.52 11.35 8.22
CA GLU A 159 8.78 11.43 6.79
C GLU A 159 7.86 12.42 6.07
N LEU A 160 6.60 12.54 6.49
CA LEU A 160 5.68 13.56 5.98
C LEU A 160 6.15 14.97 6.33
N ILE A 161 6.59 15.21 7.57
CA ILE A 161 7.18 16.49 7.97
C ILE A 161 8.44 16.76 7.14
N ARG A 162 9.35 15.79 7.05
CA ARG A 162 10.64 15.96 6.36
C ARG A 162 10.49 16.20 4.85
N GLY A 163 9.59 15.46 4.20
CA GLY A 163 9.51 15.39 2.74
C GLY A 163 8.38 16.20 2.11
N VAL A 164 7.35 16.59 2.87
CA VAL A 164 6.16 17.27 2.33
C VAL A 164 5.98 18.65 2.93
N ASP A 165 6.00 18.77 4.26
CA ASP A 165 5.76 20.03 4.97
C ASP A 165 6.67 20.15 6.22
N PRO A 166 7.87 20.73 6.09
CA PRO A 166 8.82 20.90 7.21
C PRO A 166 8.31 21.82 8.33
N ASP A 167 7.31 22.65 8.04
CA ASP A 167 6.70 23.55 9.02
C ASP A 167 5.59 22.86 9.81
N ASN A 168 5.10 21.70 9.36
CA ASN A 168 4.13 20.89 10.08
C ASN A 168 4.65 20.49 11.47
N LYS A 169 3.93 20.90 12.52
CA LYS A 169 4.26 20.61 13.92
C LYS A 169 3.42 19.49 14.53
N ARG A 170 2.60 18.80 13.72
CA ARG A 170 1.75 17.72 14.21
C ARG A 170 2.57 16.49 14.57
N MET A 171 2.08 15.78 15.58
CA MET A 171 2.60 14.47 15.97
C MET A 171 1.59 13.38 15.59
N SER A 172 2.09 12.16 15.43
CA SER A 172 1.25 10.98 15.29
C SER A 172 0.26 10.88 16.45
N TYR A 173 -1.01 10.58 16.17
CA TYR A 173 -2.08 10.64 17.15
C TYR A 173 -2.63 9.25 17.50
N ARG A 174 -2.85 9.02 18.80
CA ARG A 174 -3.41 7.78 19.32
C ARG A 174 -4.94 7.77 19.16
N ALA A 175 -5.46 6.89 18.31
CA ALA A 175 -6.89 6.73 18.07
C ALA A 175 -7.47 5.52 18.83
N SER A 176 -8.72 5.64 19.28
CA SER A 176 -9.47 4.57 19.94
C SER A 176 -10.12 3.57 18.97
N LYS A 177 -9.98 3.78 17.66
CA LYS A 177 -10.47 2.86 16.63
C LYS A 177 -9.28 2.17 15.96
N LYS A 178 -9.41 0.86 15.72
CA LYS A 178 -8.44 0.04 14.97
C LYS A 178 -8.34 0.62 13.58
N ASP A 179 -7.26 1.36 13.26
CA ASP A 179 -6.71 1.59 11.92
C ASP A 179 -5.44 2.49 12.03
N VAL A 180 -4.49 2.35 11.10
CA VAL A 180 -3.50 3.41 10.83
C VAL A 180 -4.07 4.28 9.72
N VAL A 181 -4.50 5.49 10.08
CA VAL A 181 -5.15 6.42 9.16
C VAL A 181 -4.22 7.61 8.93
N ILE A 182 -3.77 7.80 7.70
CA ILE A 182 -3.08 9.00 7.27
C ILE A 182 -4.17 10.02 6.89
N PHE A 183 -4.29 11.07 7.69
CA PHE A 183 -5.03 12.26 7.28
C PHE A 183 -4.03 13.25 6.69
N LEU A 184 -4.22 13.63 5.44
CA LEU A 184 -3.50 14.75 4.83
C LEU A 184 -4.24 16.07 5.06
#